data_AF-A0A0F9NH13-F1
#
_entry.id   AF-A0A0F9NH13-F1
#
_cell.length_a   1.000
_cell.length_b   1.000
_cell.length_c   1.000
_cell.angle_alpha   90.00
_cell.angle_beta   90.00
_cell.angle_gamma   90.00
#
_symmetry.space_group_name_H-M   'P 1'
#
loop_
_entity.id
_entity.type
_entity.pdbx_description
1 polymer ?
#
loop_
_entity_poly.entity_id
_entity_poly.type
_entity_poly.pdbx_seq_one_letter_code
_entity_poly.pdbx_strand_id
1 'polypeptide(L)' 'MEAYLFNLVNLIAIYAILAVTLNFVMGYAGIYSLAHAVFFGVGAYTGAWVAQNWSTSLFVPLPVAMLASGGLSLMLA' A
#
# COMPACT_ATOMS: atom_id res chain seq x y z
N MET A 1 10.98 -20.53 11.03
CA MET A 1 12.00 -19.61 10.47
C MET A 1 11.59 -19.11 9.08
N GLU A 2 11.12 -19.98 8.20
CA GLU A 2 10.70 -19.58 6.83
C GLU A 2 9.58 -18.54 6.78
N ALA A 3 8.50 -18.71 7.56
CA ALA A 3 7.39 -17.73 7.60
C ALA A 3 7.84 -16.32 8.06
N TYR A 4 8.84 -16.27 8.94
CA TYR A 4 9.43 -14.99 9.37
C TYR A 4 10.19 -14.32 8.22
N LEU A 5 11.02 -15.08 7.49
CA LEU A 5 11.74 -14.57 6.32
C LEU A 5 10.78 -14.08 5.24
N PHE A 6 9.67 -14.79 5.01
CA PHE A 6 8.65 -14.38 4.03
C PHE A 6 7.97 -13.06 4.43
N ASN A 7 7.64 -12.90 5.70
CA ASN A 7 7.08 -11.65 6.23
C ASN A 7 8.08 -10.49 6.11
N LEU A 8 9.35 -10.76 6.43
CA LEU A 8 10.43 -9.77 6.32
C LEU A 8 10.63 -9.30 4.87
N VAL A 9 10.64 -10.22 3.90
CA VAL A 9 10.72 -9.87 2.48
C VAL A 9 9.51 -9.03 2.05
N ASN A 10 8.31 -9.35 2.54
CA ASN A 10 7.11 -8.57 2.25
C ASN A 10 7.22 -7.13 2.81
N LEU A 11 7.68 -6.97 4.05
CA LEU A 11 7.94 -5.67 4.66
C LEU A 11 8.97 -4.88 3.84
N ILE A 12 10.09 -5.51 3.46
CA ILE A 12 11.11 -4.88 2.62
C ILE A 12 10.51 -4.41 1.29
N ALA A 13 9.70 -5.24 0.63
CA ALA A 13 9.06 -4.86 -0.63
C ALA A 13 8.09 -3.68 -0.46
N ILE A 14 7.25 -3.69 0.56
CA ILE A 14 6.30 -2.60 0.86
C ILE A 14 7.07 -1.29 1.12
N TYR A 15 8.11 -1.32 1.96
CA TYR A 15 8.91 -0.13 2.27
C TYR A 15 9.76 0.34 1.09
N ALA A 16 10.26 -0.55 0.24
CA ALA A 16 10.96 -0.18 -0.98
C ALA A 16 10.04 0.58 -1.94
N ILE A 17 8.82 0.07 -2.17
CA ILE A 17 7.81 0.76 -2.99
C ILE A 17 7.50 2.14 -2.38
N LEU A 18 7.24 2.20 -1.07
CA LEU A 18 6.96 3.46 -0.37
C LEU A 18 8.09 4.48 -0.48
N ALA A 19 9.35 4.03 -0.31
CA ALA A 19 10.51 4.90 -0.40
C ALA A 19 10.69 5.46 -1.82
N VAL A 20 10.50 4.62 -2.84
CA VAL A 20 10.59 5.05 -4.25
C VAL A 20 9.48 6.04 -4.59
N THR A 21 8.22 5.76 -4.21
CA THR A 21 7.12 6.70 -4.49
C THR A 21 7.27 8.01 -3.73
N LEU A 22 7.73 7.96 -2.47
CA LEU A 22 8.01 9.17 -1.69
C LEU A 22 9.17 9.99 -2.29
N ASN A 23 10.21 9.33 -2.81
CA ASN A 23 11.30 10.03 -3.49
C ASN A 23 10.82 10.75 -4.76
N PHE A 24 9.87 10.18 -5.51
CA PHE A 24 9.24 10.88 -6.63
C PHE A 24 8.50 12.14 -6.19
N VAL A 25 7.69 12.06 -5.14
CA VAL A 25 6.87 13.20 -4.71
C VAL A 25 7.70 14.25 -3.97
N MET A 26 8.51 13.84 -3.00
CA MET A 26 9.27 14.74 -2.15
C MET A 26 10.63 15.11 -2.74
N GLY A 27 11.35 14.13 -3.29
CA GLY A 27 12.69 14.33 -3.85
C GLY A 27 12.66 15.07 -5.19
N TYR A 28 11.81 14.63 -6.13
CA TYR A 28 11.76 15.23 -7.46
C TYR A 28 10.74 16.36 -7.59
N ALA A 29 9.53 16.20 -7.06
CA ALA A 29 8.51 17.26 -7.16
C ALA A 29 8.60 18.31 -6.04
N GLY A 30 9.33 18.03 -4.95
CA GLY A 30 9.48 18.97 -3.83
C GLY A 30 8.22 19.13 -2.97
N ILE A 31 7.25 18.21 -3.07
CA ILE A 31 5.95 18.32 -2.39
C ILE A 31 5.96 17.43 -1.15
N TYR A 32 5.65 18.02 0.01
CA TYR A 32 5.35 17.25 1.21
C TYR A 32 3.88 16.84 1.21
N SER A 33 3.58 15.56 0.96
CA SER A 33 2.21 15.04 0.86
C SER A 33 1.87 14.10 2.01
N LEU A 34 1.07 14.59 2.96
CA LEU A 34 0.45 13.75 4.00
C LEU A 34 -0.51 12.72 3.38
N ALA A 35 -1.26 13.14 2.36
CA ALA A 35 -2.26 12.31 1.68
C ALA A 35 -1.64 11.04 1.08
N HIS A 36 -0.42 11.11 0.54
CA HIS A 36 0.29 9.95 -0.01
C HIS A 36 0.48 8.84 1.04
N ALA A 37 0.93 9.19 2.25
CA ALA A 37 1.14 8.22 3.32
C ALA A 37 -0.17 7.57 3.79
N VAL A 38 -1.24 8.37 3.91
CA VAL A 38 -2.58 7.89 4.31
C VAL A 38 -3.14 6.92 3.27
N PHE A 39 -3.16 7.31 1.99
CA PHE A 39 -3.72 6.46 0.93
C PHE A 39 -2.89 5.19 0.69
N PHE A 40 -1.56 5.28 0.77
CA PHE A 40 -0.69 4.12 0.70
C PHE A 40 -0.97 3.14 1.84
N GLY A 41 -1.05 3.64 3.09
CA GLY A 41 -1.31 2.82 4.26
C GLY A 41 -2.67 2.11 4.20
N VAL A 42 -3.73 2.83 3.78
CA VAL A 42 -5.08 2.27 3.65
C VAL A 42 -5.12 1.17 2.59
N GLY A 43 -4.54 1.41 1.41
CA GLY A 43 -4.47 0.40 0.35
C GLY A 43 -3.65 -0.83 0.76
N ALA A 44 -2.49 -0.64 1.40
CA ALA A 44 -1.64 -1.74 1.86
C ALA A 44 -2.33 -2.61 2.92
N TYR A 45 -2.99 -1.98 3.91
CA TYR A 45 -3.71 -2.71 4.95
C TYR A 45 -4.90 -3.48 4.39
N THR A 46 -5.72 -2.86 3.53
CA THR A 46 -6.86 -3.57 2.91
C THR A 46 -6.39 -4.70 2.01
N GLY A 47 -5.36 -4.50 1.20
CA GLY A 47 -4.78 -5.57 0.38
C GLY A 47 -4.27 -6.74 1.22
N ALA A 48 -3.53 -6.48 2.30
CA ALA A 48 -3.02 -7.51 3.20
C ALA A 48 -4.15 -8.24 3.96
N TRP A 49 -5.20 -7.53 4.36
CA TRP A 49 -6.35 -8.12 5.04
C TRP A 49 -7.14 -9.05 4.11
N VAL A 50 -7.42 -8.62 2.87
CA VAL A 50 -8.10 -9.45 1.86
C VAL A 50 -7.26 -10.66 1.47
N ALA A 51 -5.94 -10.47 1.33
CA ALA A 51 -5.03 -11.56 1.00
C ALA A 51 -5.00 -12.67 2.07
N GLN A 52 -5.15 -12.30 3.34
CA GLN A 52 -5.15 -13.26 4.46
C GLN A 52 -6.51 -13.93 4.69
N ASN A 53 -7.62 -13.23 4.42
CA ASN A 53 -8.96 -13.72 4.80
C ASN A 53 -9.79 -14.26 3.63
N TRP A 54 -9.59 -13.78 2.40
CA TRP A 54 -10.44 -14.11 1.26
C TRP A 54 -9.70 -14.81 0.12
N SER A 55 -8.60 -14.24 -0.38
CA SER A 55 -7.90 -14.82 -1.53
C SER A 55 -6.47 -14.32 -1.63
N THR A 56 -5.53 -15.25 -1.76
CA THR A 56 -4.11 -14.96 -2.01
C THR A 56 -3.83 -14.57 -3.47
N SER A 57 -4.80 -14.76 -4.37
CA SER A 57 -4.66 -14.39 -5.78
C SER A 57 -4.60 -12.87 -5.92
N LEU A 58 -3.64 -12.33 -6.66
CA LEU A 58 -3.46 -10.88 -6.78
C LEU A 58 -4.71 -10.15 -7.33
N PHE A 59 -5.54 -10.85 -8.11
CA PHE A 59 -6.69 -10.28 -8.81
C PHE A 59 -7.85 -9.83 -7.89
N VAL A 60 -7.86 -10.22 -6.60
CA VAL A 60 -8.93 -9.86 -5.65
C VAL A 60 -8.50 -8.74 -4.68
N PRO A 61 -7.43 -8.89 -3.87
CA PRO A 61 -6.87 -7.84 -3.02
C PRO A 61 -6.50 -6.56 -3.78
N LEU A 62 -6.03 -6.65 -5.03
CA LEU A 62 -5.65 -5.46 -5.80
C LEU A 62 -6.85 -4.51 -6.05
N PRO A 63 -7.94 -4.93 -6.72
CA PRO A 63 -9.08 -4.03 -6.93
C PRO A 63 -9.75 -3.60 -5.62
N VAL A 64 -9.78 -4.46 -4.59
CA VAL A 64 -10.36 -4.07 -3.29
C VAL A 64 -9.51 -2.98 -2.62
N ALA A 65 -8.19 -3.08 -2.64
CA ALA A 65 -7.30 -2.04 -2.13
C ALA A 65 -7.46 -0.73 -2.91
N MET A 66 -7.56 -0.80 -4.25
CA MET A 66 -7.79 0.38 -5.11
C MET A 66 -9.12 1.06 -4.79
N LEU A 67 -10.21 0.28 -4.63
CA LEU A 67 -11.53 0.81 -4.27
C LEU A 67 -11.54 1.41 -2.87
N ALA A 68 -10.84 0.80 -1.90
CA ALA A 68 -10.76 1.32 -0.55
C ALA A 68 -10.01 2.66 -0.49
N SER A 69 -8.83 2.76 -1.10
CA SER A 69 -8.07 4.01 -1.14
C SER A 69 -8.75 5.07 -2.00
N GLY A 70 -9.32 4.69 -3.14
CA GLY A 70 -10.05 5.59 -4.04
C GLY A 70 -11.35 6.09 -3.40
N GLY A 71 -12.08 5.22 -2.72
CA GLY A 71 -13.28 5.57 -1.95
C GLY A 71 -12.96 6.54 -0.83
N LEU A 72 -11.89 6.30 -0.06
CA LEU A 72 -11.42 7.25 0.96
C LEU A 72 -11.08 8.62 0.33
N SER A 73 -10.40 8.63 -0.82
CA SER A 73 -10.08 9.87 -1.52
C SER A 73 -11.34 10.62 -1.97
N LEU A 74 -12.37 9.91 -2.45
CA LEU A 74 -13.65 10.52 -2.83
C LEU A 74 -14.39 11.13 -1.64
N MET A 75 -14.26 10.55 -0.46
CA MET A 75 -14.88 11.08 0.77
C MET A 75 -14.16 12.32 1.32
N LEU A 76 -12.87 12.49 1.00
CA LEU A 76 -12.04 13.60 1.46
C LEU A 76 -11.91 14.75 0.45
N ALA A 77 -12.32 14.51 -0.80
CA ALA A 77 -12.33 15.50 -1.89
C ALA A 77 -13.49 16.49 -1.74
#